data_AF-A0A420NI30-F1
#
_entry.id   AF-A0A420NI30-F1
#
_cell.length_a   1.000
_cell.length_b   1.000
_cell.length_c   1.000
_cell.angle_alpha   90.00
_cell.angle_beta   90.00
_cell.angle_gamma   90.00
#
_symmetry.space_group_name_H-M   'P 1'
#
loop_
_entity.id
_entity.type
_entity.pdbx_description
1 polymer ?
#
loop_
_entity_poly.entity_id
_entity_poly.type
_entity_poly.pdbx_seq_one_letter_code
_entity_poly.pdbx_strand_id
1 'polypeptide(L)'
;MGGVVRNTASGGATDDVIAKYSVTLSPRDEQNAYTAELEAIATVLRCMSDGLRHRDVIIATRNRSALQAIAKPRQQLGQGTIQEIFKHAEQLKKGGNAIKMRWISSTNNSLILGERAKAEARNATDSGCRATKPPYQARSTRLRILLAQRRQRMMLPESVGSY
;
A
#
# COMPACT_ATOMS: atom_id res chain seq x y z
N MET A 1 5.17 1.14 -3.61
CA MET A 1 3.93 0.37 -3.27
C MET A 1 3.57 -0.47 -4.47
N GLY A 2 2.99 -1.64 -4.23
CA GLY A 2 2.59 -2.52 -5.31
C GLY A 2 1.57 -3.53 -4.85
N GLY A 3 0.91 -4.16 -5.81
CA GLY A 3 -0.13 -5.13 -5.54
C GLY A 3 -0.52 -5.93 -6.78
N VAL A 4 -1.26 -7.00 -6.52
CA VAL A 4 -1.66 -7.98 -7.52
C VAL A 4 -3.15 -8.25 -7.35
N VAL A 5 -3.87 -8.20 -8.46
CA VAL A 5 -5.30 -8.49 -8.57
C VAL A 5 -5.45 -9.79 -9.36
N ARG A 6 -6.24 -10.72 -8.83
CA ARG A 6 -6.55 -12.00 -9.49
C ARG A 6 -8.05 -12.17 -9.67
N ASN A 7 -8.46 -12.82 -10.75
CA ASN A 7 -9.83 -13.28 -10.92
C ASN A 7 -9.97 -14.68 -10.33
N THR A 8 -10.91 -14.89 -9.42
CA THR A 8 -11.21 -16.22 -8.87
C THR A 8 -12.41 -16.90 -9.53
N ALA A 9 -13.06 -16.26 -10.50
CA ALA A 9 -14.26 -16.79 -11.16
C ALA A 9 -13.95 -17.80 -12.28
N SER A 10 -12.72 -17.83 -12.82
CA SER A 10 -12.31 -18.81 -13.82
C SER A 10 -11.68 -20.01 -13.11
N GLY A 11 -12.42 -21.11 -13.02
CA GLY A 11 -12.08 -22.29 -12.21
C GLY A 11 -10.95 -23.19 -12.75
N GLY A 12 -9.92 -22.67 -13.44
CA GLY A 12 -8.92 -23.53 -14.05
C GLY A 12 -7.55 -22.92 -14.31
N ALA A 13 -6.54 -23.53 -13.69
CA ALA A 13 -5.13 -23.73 -14.09
C ALA A 13 -4.22 -22.55 -14.49
N THR A 14 -4.73 -21.38 -14.85
CA THR A 14 -3.91 -20.19 -15.07
C THR A 14 -4.20 -19.18 -13.98
N ASP A 15 -3.15 -18.82 -13.25
CA ASP A 15 -3.11 -17.75 -12.28
C ASP A 15 -3.39 -16.41 -13.00
N ASP A 16 -4.67 -16.16 -13.31
CA ASP A 16 -5.13 -15.06 -14.16
C ASP A 16 -5.11 -13.76 -13.36
N VAL A 17 -3.87 -13.25 -13.24
CA VAL A 17 -3.57 -11.96 -12.67
C VAL A 17 -4.14 -10.90 -13.62
N ILE A 18 -5.31 -10.38 -13.27
CA ILE A 18 -6.02 -9.32 -14.02
C ILE A 18 -5.17 -8.05 -14.09
N ALA A 19 -4.45 -7.74 -13.01
CA ALA A 19 -3.62 -6.56 -12.94
C ALA A 19 -2.48 -6.71 -11.93
N LYS A 20 -1.31 -6.20 -12.30
CA LYS A 20 -0.20 -5.91 -11.38
C LYS A 20 0.04 -4.43 -11.43
N TYR A 21 0.33 -3.84 -10.28
CA TYR A 21 0.72 -2.44 -10.24
C TYR A 21 1.90 -2.28 -9.30
N SER A 22 2.80 -1.39 -9.71
CA SER A 22 3.98 -0.99 -8.97
C SER A 22 4.10 0.53 -9.15
N VAL A 23 3.98 1.27 -8.06
CA VAL A 23 3.93 2.74 -8.05
C VAL A 23 4.88 3.26 -6.99
N THR A 24 5.74 4.20 -7.37
CA THR A 24 6.63 4.88 -6.43
C THR A 24 5.95 6.17 -5.98
N LEU A 25 5.48 6.20 -4.73
CA LEU A 25 4.78 7.37 -4.20
C LEU A 25 5.71 8.56 -3.96
N SER A 26 6.88 8.31 -3.35
CA SER A 26 7.78 9.33 -2.79
C SER A 26 9.11 8.68 -2.39
N PRO A 27 10.19 9.47 -2.15
CA PRO A 27 11.43 8.96 -1.58
C PRO A 27 11.18 8.19 -0.28
N ARG A 28 12.00 7.15 -0.03
CA ARG A 28 11.88 6.24 1.12
C ARG A 28 11.85 6.95 2.47
N ASP A 29 12.38 8.17 2.52
CA ASP A 29 12.60 8.95 3.72
C ASP A 29 11.33 9.65 4.24
N GLU A 30 10.30 9.75 3.39
CA GLU A 30 9.08 10.53 3.69
C GLU A 30 7.84 9.66 3.92
N GLN A 31 7.79 8.42 3.37
CA GLN A 31 6.59 7.59 3.39
C GLN A 31 6.69 6.38 4.35
N ASN A 32 5.68 6.21 5.21
CA ASN A 32 5.52 5.02 6.04
C ASN A 32 4.86 3.87 5.23
N ALA A 33 5.21 2.62 5.55
CA ALA A 33 4.56 1.42 5.01
C ALA A 33 3.03 1.44 5.18
N TYR A 34 2.52 2.02 6.26
CA TYR A 34 1.09 2.24 6.47
C TYR A 34 0.44 3.09 5.37
N THR A 35 1.02 4.25 5.06
CA THR A 35 0.53 5.15 4.02
C THR A 35 0.62 4.50 2.64
N ALA A 36 1.70 3.74 2.42
CA ALA A 36 1.90 3.01 1.18
C ALA A 36 0.88 1.87 0.97
N GLU A 37 0.34 1.27 2.04
CA GLU A 37 -0.71 0.27 1.89
C GLU A 37 -2.10 0.88 1.73
N LEU A 38 -2.40 2.00 2.40
CA LEU A 38 -3.68 2.69 2.21
C LEU A 38 -3.86 3.18 0.78
N GLU A 39 -2.85 3.83 0.23
CA GLU A 39 -2.86 4.31 -1.14
C GLU A 39 -2.89 3.16 -2.17
N ALA A 40 -2.31 2.00 -1.85
CA ALA A 40 -2.41 0.81 -2.70
C ALA A 40 -3.87 0.31 -2.75
N ILE A 41 -4.54 0.24 -1.59
CA ILE A 41 -5.97 -0.10 -1.49
C ILE A 41 -6.83 0.93 -2.24
N ALA A 42 -6.57 2.23 -2.07
CA ALA A 42 -7.27 3.31 -2.77
C ALA A 42 -7.13 3.17 -4.30
N THR A 43 -5.90 2.90 -4.77
CA THR A 43 -5.60 2.74 -6.19
C THR A 43 -6.33 1.54 -6.78
N VAL A 44 -6.37 0.41 -6.07
CA VAL A 44 -7.12 -0.79 -6.49
C VAL A 44 -8.61 -0.49 -6.61
N LEU A 45 -9.20 0.11 -5.58
CA LEU A 45 -10.63 0.42 -5.57
C LEU A 45 -11.01 1.41 -6.69
N ARG A 46 -10.15 2.38 -6.97
CA ARG A 46 -10.34 3.35 -8.06
C ARG A 46 -10.25 2.70 -9.44
N CYS A 47 -9.28 1.81 -9.67
CA CYS A 47 -9.18 1.11 -10.96
C CYS A 47 -10.32 0.09 -11.17
N MET A 48 -10.87 -0.45 -10.08
CA MET A 48 -11.94 -1.44 -10.13
C MET A 48 -13.35 -0.85 -10.23
N SER A 49 -13.55 0.41 -9.80
CA SER A 49 -14.88 1.03 -9.75
C SER A 49 -15.54 1.16 -11.11
N ASP A 50 -14.77 1.16 -12.20
CA ASP A 50 -15.25 1.51 -13.54
C ASP A 50 -15.70 0.32 -14.39
N GLY A 51 -15.76 -0.91 -13.84
CA GLY A 51 -16.17 -2.08 -14.62
C GLY A 51 -16.69 -3.28 -13.85
N LEU A 52 -16.51 -3.35 -12.52
CA LEU A 52 -17.01 -4.47 -11.72
C LEU A 52 -18.47 -4.25 -11.31
N ARG A 53 -19.34 -5.21 -11.63
CA ARG A 53 -20.74 -5.26 -11.16
C ARG A 53 -21.09 -6.67 -10.70
N HIS A 54 -21.87 -6.77 -9.62
CA HIS A 54 -22.37 -8.03 -9.05
C HIS A 54 -21.28 -9.08 -8.74
N ARG A 55 -20.12 -8.66 -8.23
CA ARG A 55 -19.00 -9.54 -7.85
C ARG A 55 -18.64 -9.42 -6.36
N ASP A 56 -18.11 -10.51 -5.81
CA ASP A 56 -17.47 -10.52 -4.50
C ASP A 56 -15.99 -10.13 -4.64
N VAL A 57 -15.62 -8.99 -4.05
CA VAL A 57 -14.25 -8.46 -4.05
C VAL A 57 -13.60 -8.72 -2.70
N ILE A 58 -12.51 -9.48 -2.67
CA ILE A 58 -11.72 -9.74 -1.47
C ILE A 58 -10.42 -8.95 -1.53
N ILE A 59 -10.27 -7.97 -0.65
CA ILE A 59 -9.02 -7.21 -0.49
C ILE A 59 -8.25 -7.79 0.68
N ALA A 60 -7.00 -8.18 0.44
CA ALA A 60 -6.20 -8.81 1.46
C ALA A 60 -4.88 -8.04 1.68
N THR A 61 -4.58 -7.74 2.95
CA THR A 61 -3.42 -6.93 3.36
C THR A 61 -2.63 -7.65 4.46
N ARG A 62 -1.30 -7.47 4.49
CA ARG A 62 -0.43 -7.91 5.59
C ARG A 62 -0.32 -6.88 6.71
N ASN A 63 -0.70 -5.63 6.48
CA ASN A 63 -0.66 -4.58 7.49
C ASN A 63 -1.98 -4.50 8.27
N ARG A 64 -1.91 -5.01 9.51
CA ARG A 64 -3.02 -4.97 10.45
C ARG A 64 -3.48 -3.54 10.77
N SER A 65 -2.56 -2.56 10.81
CA SER A 65 -2.89 -1.17 11.11
C SER A 65 -3.71 -0.53 9.98
N ALA A 66 -3.39 -0.81 8.72
CA ALA A 66 -4.18 -0.33 7.57
C ALA A 66 -5.60 -0.91 7.59
N LEU A 67 -5.74 -2.21 7.87
CA LEU A 67 -7.04 -2.84 8.02
C LEU A 67 -7.85 -2.24 9.18
N GLN A 68 -7.21 -1.99 10.32
CA GLN A 68 -7.87 -1.42 11.49
C GLN A 68 -8.34 0.02 11.24
N ALA A 69 -7.56 0.83 10.51
CA ALA A 69 -7.94 2.17 10.12
C ALA A 69 -9.17 2.16 9.21
N ILE A 70 -9.23 1.23 8.26
CA ILE A 70 -10.39 1.05 7.39
C ILE A 70 -11.58 0.45 8.17
N ALA A 71 -11.37 -0.39 9.19
CA ALA A 71 -12.47 -0.90 10.00
C ALA A 71 -13.14 0.18 10.87
N LYS A 72 -12.43 1.29 11.17
CA LYS A 72 -12.93 2.40 12.00
C LYS A 72 -12.88 3.75 11.24
N PRO A 73 -13.64 3.91 10.15
CA PRO A 73 -13.62 5.11 9.32
C PRO A 73 -13.91 6.38 10.11
N ARG A 74 -14.93 6.35 10.97
CA ARG A 74 -15.44 7.53 11.70
C ARG A 74 -14.37 8.21 12.55
N GLN A 75 -13.32 7.50 12.95
CA GLN A 75 -12.21 8.02 13.76
C GLN A 75 -11.00 8.48 12.92
N GLN A 76 -11.04 8.29 11.60
CA GLN A 76 -9.90 8.52 10.69
C GLN A 76 -10.29 9.35 9.45
N LEU A 77 -11.53 9.88 9.39
CA LEU A 77 -12.06 10.69 8.28
C LEU A 77 -11.25 11.97 7.99
N GLY A 78 -10.36 12.39 8.90
CA GLY A 78 -9.42 13.50 8.66
C GLY A 78 -8.26 13.16 7.71
N GLN A 79 -8.08 11.89 7.32
CA GLN A 79 -7.09 11.47 6.33
C GLN A 79 -7.75 11.33 4.94
N GLY A 80 -7.39 12.20 4.00
CA GLY A 80 -7.98 12.24 2.65
C GLY A 80 -7.98 10.89 1.92
N THR A 81 -6.88 10.14 2.00
CA THR A 81 -6.77 8.79 1.41
C THR A 81 -7.82 7.81 1.96
N ILE A 82 -8.14 7.86 3.26
CA ILE A 82 -9.15 6.97 3.85
C ILE A 82 -10.54 7.36 3.33
N GLN A 83 -10.83 8.65 3.22
CA GLN A 83 -12.10 9.11 2.65
C GLN A 83 -12.27 8.65 1.19
N GLU A 84 -11.21 8.71 0.39
CA GLU A 84 -11.21 8.20 -1.00
C GLU A 84 -11.49 6.69 -1.07
N ILE A 85 -10.83 5.90 -0.22
CA ILE A 85 -11.09 4.45 -0.10
C ILE A 85 -12.59 4.19 0.14
N PHE A 86 -13.20 4.92 1.06
CA PHE A 86 -14.63 4.75 1.38
C PHE A 86 -15.53 5.17 0.23
N LYS A 87 -15.25 6.30 -0.43
CA LYS A 87 -16.01 6.75 -1.60
C LYS A 87 -15.99 5.69 -2.70
N HIS A 88 -14.81 5.17 -3.06
CA HIS A 88 -14.70 4.14 -4.10
C HIS A 88 -15.32 2.81 -3.67
N ALA A 89 -15.17 2.42 -2.40
CA ALA A 89 -15.82 1.23 -1.86
C ALA A 89 -17.35 1.32 -1.88
N GLU A 90 -17.93 2.50 -1.60
CA GLU A 90 -19.37 2.72 -1.73
C GLU A 90 -19.84 2.66 -3.19
N GLN A 91 -19.08 3.21 -4.13
CA GLN A 91 -19.42 3.10 -5.56
C GLN A 91 -19.46 1.65 -6.03
N LEU A 92 -18.47 0.84 -5.61
CA LEU A 92 -18.46 -0.59 -5.87
C LEU A 92 -19.66 -1.30 -5.24
N LYS A 93 -20.05 -0.95 -4.00
CA LYS A 93 -21.26 -1.49 -3.37
C LYS A 93 -22.54 -1.12 -4.11
N LYS A 94 -22.65 0.13 -4.60
CA LYS A 94 -23.77 0.59 -5.45
C LYS A 94 -23.85 -0.21 -6.76
N GLY A 95 -22.71 -0.66 -7.29
CA GLY A 95 -22.64 -1.59 -8.43
C GLY A 95 -23.05 -3.04 -8.12
N GLY A 96 -23.59 -3.33 -6.93
CA GLY A 96 -24.00 -4.67 -6.49
C GLY A 96 -22.84 -5.57 -6.05
N ASN A 97 -21.65 -5.01 -5.83
CA ASN A 97 -20.48 -5.78 -5.41
C ASN A 97 -20.39 -5.87 -3.87
N ALA A 98 -20.02 -7.04 -3.35
CA ALA A 98 -19.72 -7.19 -1.92
C ALA A 98 -18.21 -7.10 -1.69
N ILE A 99 -17.77 -6.16 -0.85
CA ILE A 99 -16.35 -5.98 -0.51
C ILE A 99 -16.09 -6.61 0.85
N LYS A 100 -15.14 -7.55 0.89
CA LYS A 100 -14.65 -8.18 2.12
C LYS A 100 -13.16 -7.88 2.25
N MET A 101 -12.75 -7.36 3.41
CA MET A 101 -11.33 -7.13 3.70
C MET A 101 -10.81 -8.19 4.68
N ARG A 102 -9.64 -8.74 4.39
CA ARG A 102 -8.99 -9.77 5.22
C ARG A 102 -7.55 -9.41 5.55
N TRP A 103 -7.19 -9.60 6.81
CA TRP A 103 -5.79 -9.57 7.22
C TRP A 103 -5.16 -10.94 6.97
N ILE A 104 -3.97 -10.94 6.38
CA ILE A 104 -3.16 -12.13 6.15
C ILE A 104 -1.95 -12.06 7.07
N SER A 105 -1.78 -13.07 7.93
CA SER A 105 -0.54 -13.24 8.70
C SER A 105 0.61 -13.66 7.79
N SER A 106 1.83 -13.20 8.12
CA SER A 106 3.05 -13.54 7.37
C SER A 106 3.39 -15.05 7.39
N THR A 107 2.81 -15.83 8.31
CA THR A 107 3.08 -17.27 8.46
C THR A 107 2.31 -18.13 7.45
N ASN A 108 1.28 -17.57 6.80
CA ASN A 108 0.53 -18.29 5.77
C ASN A 108 1.30 -18.25 4.43
N ASN A 109 2.28 -19.13 4.29
CA ASN A 109 3.04 -19.39 3.06
C ASN A 109 2.16 -19.83 1.86
N SER A 110 0.86 -20.06 2.07
CA SER A 110 -0.08 -20.54 1.05
C SER A 110 -0.53 -19.47 0.04
N LEU A 111 -0.19 -18.19 0.24
CA LEU A 111 -0.61 -17.12 -0.66
C LEU A 111 0.54 -16.67 -1.57
N ILE A 112 0.76 -17.44 -2.63
CA ILE A 112 1.63 -17.10 -3.79
C ILE A 112 1.43 -15.64 -4.23
N LEU A 113 0.20 -15.14 -4.17
CA LEU A 113 -0.16 -13.76 -4.52
C LEU A 113 0.37 -12.70 -3.56
N GLY A 114 0.46 -13.02 -2.27
CA GLY A 114 1.02 -12.11 -1.27
C GLY A 114 2.51 -11.89 -1.51
N GLU A 115 3.25 -12.95 -1.89
CA GLU A 115 4.65 -12.85 -2.25
C GLU A 115 4.84 -12.08 -3.57
N ARG A 116 3.97 -12.29 -4.56
CA ARG A 116 3.99 -11.49 -5.80
C ARG A 116 3.71 -10.01 -5.54
N ALA A 117 2.71 -9.70 -4.72
CA ALA A 117 2.43 -8.31 -4.33
C ALA A 117 3.62 -7.67 -3.59
N LYS A 118 4.30 -8.43 -2.73
CA LYS A 118 5.52 -7.99 -2.04
C LYS A 118 6.67 -7.75 -3.02
N ALA A 119 6.84 -8.61 -4.02
CA ALA A 119 7.84 -8.41 -5.08
C ALA A 119 7.55 -7.13 -5.88
N GLU A 120 6.30 -6.89 -6.28
CA GLU A 120 5.92 -5.65 -6.97
C GLU A 120 6.11 -4.40 -6.10
N ALA A 121 5.85 -4.51 -4.79
CA ALA A 121 6.12 -3.42 -3.87
C ALA A 121 7.62 -3.14 -3.71
N ARG A 122 8.47 -4.18 -3.78
CA ARG A 122 9.93 -4.05 -3.75
C ARG A 122 10.47 -3.41 -5.02
N ASN A 123 9.97 -3.81 -6.19
CA ASN A 123 10.30 -3.20 -7.48
C ASN A 123 10.05 -1.68 -7.46
N ALA A 124 8.94 -1.21 -6.87
CA ALA A 124 8.64 0.22 -6.73
C ALA A 124 9.61 0.99 -5.81
N THR A 125 10.43 0.28 -5.02
CA THR A 125 11.34 0.88 -4.02
C THR A 125 12.82 0.70 -4.36
N ASP A 126 13.14 0.06 -5.50
CA ASP A 126 14.52 -0.09 -5.93
C ASP A 126 15.15 1.27 -6.30
N SER A 127 16.47 1.35 -6.15
CA SER A 127 17.27 2.58 -6.11
C SER A 127 17.26 3.46 -7.37
N GLY A 128 16.55 3.05 -8.43
CA GLY A 128 16.39 3.80 -9.68
C GLY A 128 14.97 4.36 -9.94
N CYS A 129 13.98 4.08 -9.08
CA CYS A 129 12.59 4.41 -9.38
C CYS A 129 12.24 5.88 -9.02
N ARG A 130 11.74 6.63 -10.00
CA ARG A 130 11.33 8.04 -9.87
C ARG A 130 9.88 8.12 -9.38
N ALA A 131 9.60 9.02 -8.44
CA ALA A 131 8.24 9.20 -7.91
C ALA A 131 7.29 9.67 -9.03
N THR A 132 6.17 8.96 -9.21
CA THR A 132 5.19 9.22 -10.27
C THR A 132 4.08 10.19 -9.84
N LYS A 133 3.94 10.46 -8.54
CA LYS A 133 2.98 11.43 -7.99
C LYS A 133 3.75 12.47 -7.16
N PRO A 134 3.30 13.73 -7.09
CA PRO A 134 3.83 14.66 -6.10
C PRO A 134 3.58 14.08 -4.69
N PRO A 135 4.58 14.12 -3.79
CA PRO A 135 4.49 13.52 -2.47
C PRO A 135 3.36 14.15 -1.65
N TYR A 136 2.36 13.34 -1.26
CA TYR A 136 1.50 13.70 -0.13
C TYR A 136 2.36 13.59 1.14
N GLN A 137 2.67 14.74 1.76
CA GLN A 137 3.59 14.83 2.90
C GLN A 137 2.99 14.22 4.17
N ALA A 138 2.95 12.90 4.27
CA ALA A 138 2.66 12.19 5.51
C ALA A 138 3.93 12.09 6.36
N ARG A 139 4.38 13.22 6.93
CA ARG A 139 5.61 13.29 7.74
C ARG A 139 5.53 12.35 8.95
N SER A 140 6.25 11.23 8.90
CA SER A 140 6.39 10.33 10.05
C SER A 140 7.43 10.90 11.02
N THR A 141 6.97 11.31 12.20
CA THR A 141 7.84 11.84 13.28
C THR A 141 8.89 10.80 13.68
N ARG A 142 8.53 9.51 13.70
CA ARG A 142 9.44 8.41 14.07
C ARG A 142 10.54 8.20 13.01
N LEU A 143 10.19 8.22 11.73
CA LEU A 143 11.19 8.16 10.64
C LEU A 143 12.09 9.38 10.66
N ARG A 144 11.54 10.57 10.88
CA ARG A 144 12.30 11.81 10.99
C ARG A 144 13.35 11.74 12.11
N ILE A 145 12.97 11.21 13.26
CA ILE A 145 13.89 11.01 14.40
C ILE A 145 14.98 9.99 14.05
N LEU A 146 14.62 8.84 13.48
CA LEU A 146 15.60 7.81 13.10
C LEU A 146 16.58 8.30 12.02
N LEU A 147 16.10 9.08 11.04
CA LEU A 147 16.95 9.68 10.01
C LEU A 147 17.85 10.77 10.60
N ALA A 148 17.36 11.60 11.52
CA ALA A 148 18.17 12.58 12.23
C ALA A 148 19.29 11.90 13.05
N GLN A 149 18.97 10.83 13.77
CA GLN A 149 19.97 10.03 14.50
C GLN A 149 21.00 9.40 13.57
N ARG A 150 20.58 8.90 12.40
CA ARG A 150 21.52 8.35 11.40
C ARG A 150 22.43 9.43 10.81
N ARG A 151 21.90 10.62 10.53
CA ARG A 151 22.71 11.76 10.03
C ARG A 151 23.75 12.21 11.06
N GLN A 152 23.38 12.25 12.34
CA GLN A 152 24.32 12.52 13.43
C GLN A 152 25.44 11.48 13.52
N ARG A 153 25.14 10.19 13.27
CA ARG A 153 26.16 9.12 13.24
C ARG A 153 27.04 9.13 11.98
N MET A 154 26.62 9.83 10.93
CA MET A 154 27.37 9.96 9.67
C MET A 154 28.21 11.26 9.63
N MET A 155 28.11 12.11 10.66
CA MET A 155 29.06 13.20 10.85
C MET A 155 30.36 12.62 11.40
N LEU A 156 31.44 12.79 10.64
CA LEU A 156 32.79 12.52 11.13
C LEU A 156 33.06 13.44 12.33
N PRO A 157 33.69 12.94 13.42
CA PRO A 157 34.13 13.79 14.52
C PRO A 157 35.01 14.94 13.98
N GLU A 158 34.87 16.14 14.55
CA GLU A 158 35.63 17.34 14.14
C GLU A 158 37.16 17.19 14.19
N SER A 159 37.68 16.10 14.76
CA SER A 159 39.12 15.85 14.92
C SER A 159 39.72 14.82 13.95
N VAL A 160 39.07 14.52 12.81
CA VAL A 160 39.72 13.71 11.76
C VAL A 160 40.49 14.63 10.81
N GLY A 161 41.75 14.90 11.12
CA GLY A 161 42.66 15.69 10.26
C GLY A 161 43.55 16.70 10.98
N SER A 162 43.43 16.86 12.30
CA SER A 162 44.34 17.68 13.10
C SER A 162 45.54 16.84 13.54
N TYR A 163 46.55 16.76 12.67
CA TYR A 163 47.92 16.37 12.99
C TYR A 163 48.89 17.34 12.31
#